data_AF-A0A6J7VQF6-F1
#
_entry.id   AF-A0A6J7VQF6-F1
#
_cell.length_a   1.000
_cell.length_b   1.000
_cell.length_c   1.000
_cell.angle_alpha   90.00
_cell.angle_beta   90.00
_cell.angle_gamma   90.00
#
_symmetry.space_group_name_H-M   'P 1'
#
loop_
_entity.id
_entity.type
_entity.pdbx_description
1 polymer ?
#
loop_
_entity_poly.entity_id
_entity_poly.type
_entity_poly.pdbx_seq_one_letter_code
_entity_poly.pdbx_strand_id
1 'polypeptide(L)'
;MISLHCALSNGKSITVDGTLMGIRKVEKIIAIDTFDLDLPPTDNLLFLRYTDRPGIVGTVGNLLGSAGINIAGMQVARNKAGGEALMAITVDSAVSDALVASVTKGTGAELVRSVTLESK
;
A
#
# COMPACT_ATOMS: atom_id res chain seq x y z
N MET A 1 -11.49 -9.24 14.53
CA MET A 1 -11.54 -8.14 13.54
C MET A 1 -11.66 -6.84 14.29
N ILE A 2 -10.84 -5.86 13.92
CA ILE A 2 -10.88 -4.49 14.41
C ILE A 2 -10.96 -3.56 13.20
N SER A 3 -11.66 -2.44 13.34
CA SER A 3 -11.81 -1.41 12.30
C SER A 3 -11.38 -0.07 12.87
N LEU A 4 -10.44 0.59 12.19
CA LEU A 4 -9.95 1.92 12.54
C LEU A 4 -10.53 2.92 11.56
N HIS A 5 -11.32 3.87 12.07
CA HIS A 5 -11.89 4.96 11.29
C HIS A 5 -11.13 6.25 11.62
N CYS A 6 -10.51 6.85 10.62
CA CYS A 6 -9.78 8.11 10.74
C CYS A 6 -10.50 9.20 9.95
N ALA A 7 -10.77 10.32 10.59
CA ALA A 7 -11.26 11.53 9.94
C ALA A 7 -10.11 12.53 9.80
N LEU A 8 -9.90 13.02 8.59
CA LEU A 8 -8.87 14.01 8.27
C LEU A 8 -9.46 15.42 8.31
N SER A 9 -8.62 16.42 8.58
CA SER A 9 -9.03 17.84 8.67
C SER A 9 -9.59 18.41 7.37
N ASN A 10 -9.31 17.77 6.24
CA ASN A 10 -9.85 18.13 4.92
C ASN A 10 -11.23 17.50 4.63
N GLY A 11 -11.86 16.84 5.62
CA GLY A 11 -13.16 16.19 5.48
C GLY A 11 -13.13 14.81 4.81
N LYS A 12 -11.96 14.32 4.36
CA LYS A 12 -11.81 12.93 3.92
C LYS A 12 -11.76 11.99 5.13
N SER A 13 -12.19 10.75 4.94
CA SER A 13 -12.06 9.68 5.92
C SER A 13 -11.29 8.50 5.32
N ILE A 14 -10.63 7.73 6.17
CA ILE A 14 -9.98 6.47 5.81
C ILE A 14 -10.41 5.41 6.83
N THR A 15 -10.80 4.24 6.33
CA THR A 15 -11.04 3.06 7.16
C THR A 15 -9.98 2.00 6.87
N VAL A 16 -9.43 1.41 7.94
CA VAL A 16 -8.49 0.28 7.84
C VAL A 16 -9.00 -0.85 8.73
N ASP A 17 -9.17 -2.02 8.14
CA ASP A 17 -9.63 -3.21 8.84
C ASP A 17 -8.49 -4.20 9.05
N GLY A 18 -8.40 -4.72 10.28
CA GLY A 18 -7.39 -5.67 10.69
C GLY A 18 -7.99 -6.90 11.37
N THR A 19 -7.31 -8.03 11.29
CA THR A 19 -7.70 -9.25 12.00
C THR A 19 -6.50 -10.13 12.35
N LEU A 20 -6.74 -11.15 13.17
CA LEU A 20 -5.81 -12.25 13.41
C LEU A 20 -6.31 -13.48 12.65
N MET A 21 -5.46 -14.11 11.86
CA MET A 21 -5.84 -15.23 11.00
C MET A 21 -5.12 -16.54 11.37
N GLY A 22 -5.86 -17.65 11.33
CA GLY A 22 -5.37 -19.00 11.56
C GLY A 22 -5.01 -19.32 13.02
N ILE A 23 -4.57 -20.55 13.26
CA ILE A 23 -4.19 -21.05 14.60
C ILE A 23 -3.02 -20.27 15.22
N ARG A 24 -2.15 -19.70 14.36
CA ARG A 24 -0.99 -18.91 14.78
C ARG A 24 -1.34 -17.44 15.06
N LYS A 25 -2.61 -17.04 14.87
CA LYS A 25 -3.10 -15.67 15.07
C LYS A 25 -2.20 -14.64 14.37
N VAL A 26 -1.91 -14.86 13.08
CA VAL A 26 -1.09 -13.93 12.30
C VAL A 26 -1.87 -12.64 12.07
N GLU A 27 -1.25 -11.50 12.35
CA GLU A 27 -1.83 -10.18 12.09
C GLU A 27 -1.96 -9.92 10.59
N LYS A 28 -3.13 -9.41 10.20
CA LYS A 28 -3.47 -9.12 8.81
C LYS A 28 -4.23 -7.81 8.71
N ILE A 29 -3.82 -6.96 7.77
CA ILE A 29 -4.64 -5.88 7.23
C ILE A 29 -5.47 -6.51 6.12
N ILE A 30 -6.79 -6.48 6.29
CA ILE A 30 -7.75 -7.19 5.43
C ILE A 30 -8.56 -6.25 4.53
N ALA A 31 -8.64 -4.96 4.87
CA ALA A 31 -9.23 -3.97 3.98
C ALA A 31 -8.68 -2.57 4.26
N ILE A 32 -8.66 -1.75 3.21
CA ILE A 32 -8.49 -0.30 3.31
C ILE A 32 -9.57 0.34 2.45
N ASP A 33 -10.44 1.14 3.06
CA ASP A 33 -11.69 1.64 2.48
C ASP A 33 -12.51 0.50 1.84
N THR A 34 -12.72 0.53 0.52
CA THR A 34 -13.47 -0.49 -0.22
C THR A 34 -12.60 -1.59 -0.81
N PHE A 35 -11.30 -1.56 -0.57
CA PHE A 35 -10.34 -2.47 -1.17
C PHE A 35 -10.00 -3.61 -0.22
N ASP A 36 -10.38 -4.82 -0.60
CA ASP A 36 -10.00 -6.05 0.11
C ASP A 36 -8.51 -6.34 -0.06
N LEU A 37 -7.86 -6.66 1.05
CA LEU A 37 -6.43 -6.94 1.14
C LEU A 37 -6.18 -8.22 1.97
N ASP A 38 -4.96 -8.71 1.93
CA ASP A 38 -4.44 -9.82 2.72
C ASP A 38 -2.93 -9.63 2.92
N LEU A 39 -2.55 -8.56 3.61
CA LEU A 39 -1.15 -8.29 3.90
C LEU A 39 -0.87 -8.33 5.41
N PRO A 40 0.26 -8.92 5.84
CA PRO A 40 0.73 -8.72 7.21
C PRO A 40 1.22 -7.26 7.37
N PRO A 41 1.00 -6.62 8.52
CA PRO A 41 1.73 -5.40 8.86
C PRO A 41 3.23 -5.74 8.99
N THR A 42 4.08 -4.91 8.39
CA THR A 42 5.53 -5.11 8.32
C THR A 42 6.23 -3.76 8.48
N ASP A 43 7.54 -3.79 8.76
CA ASP A 43 8.29 -2.58 9.09
C ASP A 43 8.21 -1.51 8.00
N ASN A 44 8.31 -1.88 6.72
CA ASN A 44 8.32 -0.93 5.61
C ASN A 44 7.24 -1.27 4.59
N LEU A 45 6.28 -0.35 4.48
CA LEU A 45 5.12 -0.46 3.60
C LEU A 45 5.07 0.72 2.63
N LEU A 46 4.58 0.48 1.41
CA LEU A 46 4.30 1.50 0.42
C LEU A 46 2.89 1.29 -0.13
N PHE A 47 2.05 2.32 -0.03
CA PHE A 47 0.69 2.34 -0.53
C PHE A 47 0.53 3.29 -1.69
N LEU A 48 -0.20 2.87 -2.73
CA LEU A 48 -0.51 3.68 -3.90
C LEU A 48 -2.00 3.60 -4.22
N ARG A 49 -2.66 4.74 -4.43
CA ARG A 49 -3.99 4.82 -5.08
C ARG A 49 -3.87 5.41 -6.46
N TYR A 50 -4.37 4.69 -7.46
CA TYR A 50 -4.19 5.04 -8.86
C TYR A 50 -5.33 4.50 -9.74
N THR A 51 -5.45 5.02 -10.96
CA THR A 51 -6.32 4.45 -11.99
C THR A 51 -5.62 3.28 -12.67
N ASP A 52 -6.24 2.08 -12.62
CA ASP A 52 -5.68 0.84 -13.15
C ASP A 52 -5.47 0.93 -14.66
N ARG A 53 -4.21 1.08 -15.07
CA ARG A 53 -3.79 1.14 -16.48
C ARG A 53 -2.53 0.30 -16.70
N PRO A 54 -2.34 -0.26 -17.91
CA PRO A 54 -1.15 -1.03 -18.23
C PRO A 54 0.14 -0.27 -17.90
N GLY A 55 1.11 -0.98 -17.32
CA GLY A 55 2.44 -0.47 -17.04
C GLY A 55 2.68 0.04 -15.63
N ILE A 56 1.65 0.40 -14.84
CA ILE A 56 1.86 0.98 -13.50
C ILE A 56 2.67 0.06 -12.58
N VAL A 57 2.28 -1.21 -12.47
CA VAL A 57 3.00 -2.20 -11.63
C VAL A 57 4.47 -2.30 -12.06
N GLY A 58 4.73 -2.34 -13.37
CA GLY A 58 6.09 -2.39 -13.91
C GLY A 58 6.89 -1.13 -13.61
N THR A 59 6.27 0.06 -13.70
CA THR A 59 6.91 1.33 -13.35
C THR A 59 7.31 1.36 -11.87
N VAL A 60 6.42 0.92 -10.96
CA VAL A 60 6.72 0.85 -9.52
C VAL A 60 7.85 -0.13 -9.25
N GLY A 61 7.76 -1.35 -9.79
CA GLY A 61 8.80 -2.37 -9.62
C GLY A 61 10.17 -1.91 -10.13
N ASN A 62 10.21 -1.23 -11.28
CA ASN A 62 11.45 -0.71 -11.84
C ASN A 62 12.05 0.42 -10.98
N LEU A 63 11.21 1.33 -10.45
CA LEU A 63 11.68 2.42 -9.59
C LEU A 63 12.25 1.89 -8.26
N LEU A 64 11.56 0.94 -7.63
CA LEU A 64 12.04 0.30 -6.40
C LEU A 64 13.33 -0.49 -6.65
N GLY A 65 13.37 -1.29 -7.72
CA GLY A 65 14.55 -2.07 -8.09
C GLY A 65 15.75 -1.19 -8.46
N SER A 66 15.53 -0.07 -9.16
CA SER A 66 16.59 0.90 -9.49
C SER A 66 17.16 1.60 -8.24
N ALA A 67 16.36 1.70 -7.17
CA ALA A 67 16.79 2.19 -5.87
C ALA A 67 17.42 1.09 -4.99
N GLY A 68 17.52 -0.16 -5.49
CA GLY A 68 18.07 -1.29 -4.75
C GLY A 68 17.15 -1.83 -3.66
N ILE A 69 15.85 -1.53 -3.70
CA ILE A 69 14.86 -1.96 -2.70
C ILE A 69 14.16 -3.22 -3.18
N ASN A 70 14.21 -4.30 -2.40
CA ASN A 70 13.53 -5.53 -2.74
C ASN A 70 12.05 -5.51 -2.30
N ILE A 71 11.21 -6.22 -3.06
CA ILE A 71 9.78 -6.36 -2.76
C ILE A 71 9.56 -7.72 -2.10
N ALA A 72 9.21 -7.71 -0.81
CA ALA A 72 8.89 -8.93 -0.08
C ALA A 72 7.43 -9.37 -0.29
N GLY A 73 6.55 -8.45 -0.65
CA GLY A 73 5.16 -8.74 -0.97
C GLY A 73 4.51 -7.60 -1.72
N MET A 74 3.59 -7.91 -2.61
CA MET A 74 2.78 -6.92 -3.32
C MET A 74 1.38 -7.47 -3.48
N GLN A 75 0.39 -6.63 -3.16
CA GLN A 75 -1.00 -6.90 -3.43
C GLN A 75 -1.63 -5.71 -4.15
N VAL A 76 -2.43 -6.03 -5.15
CA VAL A 76 -3.19 -5.04 -5.93
C VAL A 76 -4.66 -5.39 -5.80
N ALA A 77 -5.41 -4.47 -5.22
CA ALA A 77 -6.86 -4.52 -5.13
C ALA A 77 -7.45 -3.49 -6.09
N ARG A 78 -8.47 -3.88 -6.86
CA ARG A 78 -9.16 -2.99 -7.79
C ARG A 78 -10.66 -3.21 -7.72
N ASN A 79 -11.42 -2.13 -7.77
CA ASN A 79 -12.89 -2.20 -7.73
C ASN A 79 -13.45 -2.76 -9.05
N LYS A 80 -12.85 -2.38 -10.18
CA LYS A 80 -13.16 -2.90 -11.52
C LYS A 80 -11.95 -2.73 -12.43
N ALA A 81 -11.88 -3.50 -13.51
CA ALA A 81 -10.86 -3.30 -14.54
C ALA A 81 -10.93 -1.87 -15.10
N GLY A 82 -9.79 -1.16 -15.14
CA GLY A 82 -9.72 0.23 -15.60
C GLY A 82 -10.24 1.27 -14.60
N GLY A 83 -10.70 0.86 -13.41
CA GLY A 83 -11.17 1.74 -12.35
C GLY A 83 -10.06 2.15 -11.39
N GLU A 84 -10.45 2.56 -10.19
CA GLU A 84 -9.49 2.80 -9.11
C GLU A 84 -8.93 1.49 -8.57
N ALA A 85 -7.65 1.55 -8.20
CA ALA A 85 -6.90 0.48 -7.59
C ALA A 85 -6.07 1.00 -6.41
N LEU A 86 -5.89 0.12 -5.43
CA LEU A 86 -4.98 0.26 -4.32
C LEU A 86 -3.89 -0.80 -4.46
N MET A 87 -2.64 -0.36 -4.46
CA MET A 87 -1.48 -1.26 -4.35
C MET A 87 -0.87 -1.09 -2.97
N ALA A 88 -0.67 -2.21 -2.28
CA ALA A 88 0.04 -2.31 -1.02
C ALA A 88 1.30 -3.15 -1.24
N ILE A 89 2.45 -2.62 -0.85
CA ILE A 89 3.75 -3.24 -1.08
C ILE A 89 4.47 -3.32 0.25
N THR A 90 4.98 -4.49 0.59
CA THR A 90 6.00 -4.67 1.63
C THR A 90 7.37 -4.68 0.99
N VAL A 91 8.26 -3.85 1.53
CA VAL A 91 9.65 -3.76 1.09
C VAL A 91 10.59 -4.05 2.26
N ASP A 92 11.84 -4.40 1.96
CA ASP A 92 12.85 -4.73 2.96
C ASP A 92 13.47 -3.50 3.65
N SER A 93 13.32 -2.33 3.06
CA SER A 93 14.00 -1.10 3.47
C SER A 93 13.07 0.12 3.37
N ALA A 94 13.38 1.16 4.16
CA ALA A 94 12.57 2.37 4.20
C ALA A 94 12.57 3.08 2.83
N VAL A 95 11.38 3.50 2.39
CA VAL A 95 11.21 4.23 1.12
C VAL A 95 11.38 5.72 1.37
N SER A 96 12.41 6.31 0.77
CA SER A 96 12.68 7.75 0.90
C SER A 96 11.62 8.62 0.25
N ASP A 97 11.45 9.85 0.74
CA ASP A 97 10.51 10.82 0.17
C ASP A 97 10.81 11.13 -1.31
N ALA A 98 12.08 11.14 -1.70
CA ALA A 98 12.49 11.31 -3.09
C ALA A 98 12.00 10.16 -3.99
N LEU A 99 12.02 8.93 -3.47
CA LEU A 99 11.51 7.76 -4.18
C LEU A 99 9.97 7.77 -4.22
N VAL A 100 9.30 8.14 -3.13
CA VAL A 100 7.85 8.37 -3.11
C VAL A 100 7.42 9.39 -4.17
N ALA A 101 8.14 10.52 -4.27
CA ALA A 101 7.87 11.54 -5.29
C ALA A 101 8.11 11.00 -6.72
N SER A 102 9.16 10.21 -6.91
CA SER A 102 9.47 9.57 -8.20
C SER A 102 8.38 8.57 -8.62
N VAL A 103 7.90 7.76 -7.67
CA VAL A 103 6.79 6.82 -7.88
C VAL A 103 5.50 7.57 -8.19
N THR A 104 5.19 8.65 -7.46
CA THR A 104 4.01 9.49 -7.73
C THR A 104 4.05 10.03 -9.16
N LYS A 105 5.17 10.60 -9.58
CA LYS A 105 5.34 11.16 -10.93
C LYS A 105 5.30 10.08 -12.01
N GLY A 106 5.97 8.94 -11.80
CA GLY A 106 6.04 7.86 -12.78
C GLY A 106 4.72 7.13 -12.99
N THR A 107 3.92 6.99 -11.94
CA THR A 107 2.64 6.29 -12.01
C THR A 107 1.45 7.21 -12.32
N GLY A 108 1.56 8.51 -11.99
CA GLY A 108 0.42 9.43 -12.01
C GLY A 108 -0.64 9.08 -10.95
N ALA A 109 -0.24 8.39 -9.88
CA ALA A 109 -1.10 8.04 -8.76
C ALA A 109 -1.65 9.29 -8.05
N GLU A 110 -2.90 9.23 -7.59
CA GLU A 110 -3.48 10.30 -6.76
C GLU A 110 -2.77 10.37 -5.41
N LEU A 111 -2.35 9.22 -4.88
CA LEU A 111 -1.73 9.13 -3.57
C LEU A 111 -0.64 8.06 -3.58
N VAL A 112 0.53 8.42 -3.04
CA VAL A 112 1.62 7.50 -2.71
C VAL A 112 2.07 7.82 -1.29
N ARG A 113 2.11 6.82 -0.42
CA ARG A 113 2.54 6.96 0.98
C ARG A 113 3.42 5.80 1.40
N SER A 114 4.62 6.10 1.84
CA SER A 114 5.43 5.18 2.63
C SER A 114 4.98 5.21 4.08
N VAL A 115 5.03 4.05 4.73
CA VAL A 115 4.77 3.90 6.16
C VAL A 115 5.89 3.03 6.71
N THR A 116 6.61 3.56 7.70
CA THR A 116 7.54 2.78 8.50
C THR A 116 6.94 2.56 9.87
N LEU A 117 6.71 1.29 10.22
CA LEU A 117 6.25 0.92 11.55
C LEU A 117 7.47 0.77 12.45
N GLU A 118 7.54 1.56 13.51
CA GLU A 118 8.54 1.35 14.55
C GLU A 118 8.14 0.08 15.33
N SER A 119 8.97 -0.96 15.24
CA SER A 119 8.87 -2.10 16.13
C SER A 119 9.06 -1.61 17.58
N LYS A 120 8.13 -1.98 18.47
CA LYS A 120 8.27 -1.74 19.91
C LYS A 120 9.32 -2.64 20.53
#